data_AF-A0A2E9NYV7-F1
#
_entry.id   AF-A0A2E9NYV7-F1
#
_cell.length_a   1.000
_cell.length_b   1.000
_cell.length_c   1.000
_cell.angle_alpha   90.00
_cell.angle_beta   90.00
_cell.angle_gamma   90.00
#
_symmetry.space_group_name_H-M   'P 1'
#
loop_
_entity.id
_entity.type
_entity.pdbx_description
1 polymer ?
#
loop_
_entity_poly.entity_id
_entity_poly.type
_entity_poly.pdbx_seq_one_letter_code
_entity_poly.pdbx_strand_id
1 'polypeptide(L)'
;MTEIDTQKNVYLFLHGKMDLREKATNALTSKGFAADKITMASPNKVGEIGDYMAMLWRPPTPDQIKIQQITKIEEVEPEGMIGLWKGVSQDDIDTIPL
;
A
#
# COMPACT_ATOMS: atom_id res chain seq x y z
N MET A 1 -2.62 -2.72 19.53
CA MET A 1 -3.27 -2.71 18.20
C MET A 1 -3.42 -1.26 17.82
N THR A 2 -2.69 -0.80 16.81
CA THR A 2 -2.89 0.55 16.27
C THR A 2 -4.24 0.55 15.56
N GLU A 3 -5.13 1.46 15.93
CA GLU A 3 -6.39 1.63 15.22
C GLU A 3 -6.09 2.07 13.79
N ILE A 4 -6.56 1.29 12.81
CA ILE A 4 -6.42 1.63 11.39
C ILE A 4 -7.52 2.64 11.04
N ASP A 5 -7.13 3.83 10.59
CA ASP A 5 -8.05 4.85 10.12
C ASP A 5 -8.51 4.55 8.70
N THR A 6 -9.66 3.90 8.56
CA THR A 6 -10.18 3.48 7.24
C THR A 6 -10.58 4.64 6.33
N GLN A 7 -10.50 5.90 6.77
CA GLN A 7 -10.75 7.10 5.96
C GLN A 7 -9.52 7.57 5.17
N LYS A 8 -8.34 7.05 5.51
CA LYS A 8 -7.06 7.38 4.85
C LYS A 8 -6.92 6.69 3.51
N ASN A 9 -6.07 7.24 2.66
CA ASN A 9 -5.82 6.64 1.36
C ASN A 9 -4.95 5.39 1.52
N VAL A 10 -5.20 4.41 0.66
CA VAL A 10 -4.42 3.18 0.58
C VAL A 10 -3.80 3.09 -0.81
N TYR A 11 -2.48 2.97 -0.85
CA TYR A 11 -1.71 2.83 -2.09
C TYR A 11 -1.35 1.36 -2.32
N LEU A 12 -2.00 0.75 -3.30
CA LEU A 12 -1.90 -0.68 -3.61
C LEU A 12 -0.74 -0.97 -4.57
N PHE A 13 0.21 -1.79 -4.13
CA PHE A 13 1.35 -2.30 -4.89
C PHE A 13 1.14 -3.76 -5.29
N LEU A 14 0.98 -4.00 -6.59
CA LEU A 14 0.74 -5.34 -7.15
C LEU A 14 2.00 -6.06 -7.64
N HIS A 15 3.16 -5.39 -7.72
CA HIS A 15 4.41 -5.97 -8.26
C HIS A 15 4.23 -6.68 -9.61
N GLY A 16 3.39 -6.12 -10.50
CA GLY A 16 3.09 -6.70 -11.82
C GLY A 16 1.99 -7.77 -11.84
N LYS A 17 1.42 -8.16 -10.68
CA LYS A 17 0.31 -9.11 -10.57
C LYS A 17 -1.05 -8.42 -10.75
N MET A 18 -1.31 -7.93 -11.95
CA MET A 18 -2.57 -7.25 -12.28
C MET A 18 -3.80 -8.17 -12.14
N ASP A 19 -3.60 -9.47 -12.26
CA ASP A 19 -4.59 -10.52 -12.01
C ASP A 19 -5.10 -10.51 -10.55
N LEU A 20 -4.27 -10.11 -9.59
CA LEU A 20 -4.62 -10.05 -8.18
C LEU A 20 -5.22 -8.72 -7.75
N ARG A 21 -5.40 -7.76 -8.67
CA ARG A 21 -5.93 -6.43 -8.35
C ARG A 21 -7.29 -6.49 -7.67
N GLU A 22 -8.25 -7.18 -8.28
CA GLU A 22 -9.61 -7.27 -7.76
C GLU A 22 -9.64 -7.97 -6.41
N LYS A 23 -8.90 -9.08 -6.29
CA LYS A 23 -8.76 -9.83 -5.04
C LYS A 23 -8.19 -8.97 -3.92
N ALA A 24 -7.15 -8.21 -4.23
CA ALA A 24 -6.49 -7.33 -3.27
C ALA A 24 -7.41 -6.18 -2.81
N THR A 25 -8.12 -5.55 -3.75
CA THR A 25 -9.11 -4.52 -3.43
C THR A 25 -10.22 -5.08 -2.55
N ASN A 26 -10.72 -6.28 -2.84
CA ASN A 26 -11.77 -6.93 -2.05
C ASN A 26 -11.29 -7.27 -0.62
N ALA A 27 -10.05 -7.73 -0.46
CA ALA A 27 -9.47 -8.00 0.85
C ALA A 27 -9.34 -6.71 1.69
N LEU A 28 -8.85 -5.62 1.09
CA LEU A 28 -8.77 -4.31 1.75
C LEU A 28 -10.15 -3.74 2.09
N THR A 29 -11.13 -3.90 1.20
CA THR A 29 -12.50 -3.45 1.44
C THR A 29 -13.15 -4.25 2.57
N SER A 30 -12.90 -5.56 2.63
CA SER A 30 -13.37 -6.44 3.71
C SER A 30 -12.73 -6.10 5.06
N LYS A 31 -11.52 -5.50 5.05
CA LYS A 31 -10.87 -4.97 6.24
C LYS A 31 -11.51 -3.67 6.75
N GLY A 32 -12.30 -2.99 5.89
CA GLY A 32 -13.05 -1.77 6.22
C GLY A 32 -12.61 -0.53 5.44
N PHE A 33 -11.59 -0.62 4.57
CA PHE A 33 -11.21 0.50 3.70
C PHE A 33 -12.30 0.76 2.65
N ALA A 34 -12.56 2.03 2.37
CA ALA A 34 -13.48 2.38 1.30
C ALA A 34 -12.82 2.17 -0.08
N ALA A 35 -13.54 1.60 -1.03
CA ALA A 35 -12.99 1.25 -2.34
C ALA A 35 -12.49 2.45 -3.15
N ASP A 36 -13.05 3.64 -2.90
CA ASP A 36 -12.64 4.93 -3.48
C ASP A 36 -11.32 5.46 -2.87
N LYS A 37 -10.94 4.99 -1.67
CA LYS A 37 -9.66 5.30 -1.01
C LYS A 37 -8.52 4.40 -1.46
N ILE A 38 -8.83 3.26 -2.09
CA ILE A 38 -7.84 2.33 -2.60
C ILE A 38 -7.40 2.80 -3.98
N THR A 39 -6.17 3.30 -4.05
CA THR A 39 -5.56 3.81 -5.28
C THR A 39 -4.39 2.94 -5.69
N MET A 40 -4.16 2.81 -7.00
CA MET A 40 -2.96 2.14 -7.50
C MET A 40 -1.73 2.98 -7.17
N ALA A 41 -0.72 2.36 -6.57
CA ALA A 41 0.53 3.05 -6.29
C ALA A 41 1.25 3.43 -7.60
N SER A 42 1.85 4.62 -7.63
CA SER A 42 2.61 5.15 -8.76
C SER A 42 4.00 5.59 -8.31
N PRO A 43 5.06 5.32 -9.08
CA PRO A 43 6.42 5.77 -8.72
C PRO A 43 6.55 7.30 -8.69
N ASN A 44 5.64 8.03 -9.35
CA ASN A 44 5.69 9.49 -9.45
C ASN A 44 4.79 10.20 -8.42
N LYS A 45 4.05 9.46 -7.60
CA LYS A 45 3.15 10.02 -6.60
C LYS A 45 3.10 9.14 -5.37
N VAL A 46 3.59 9.68 -4.26
CA VAL A 46 3.48 9.08 -2.93
C VAL A 46 2.24 9.58 -2.21
N GLY A 47 1.87 8.90 -1.12
CA GLY A 47 0.80 9.33 -0.22
C GLY A 47 1.23 10.44 0.74
N GLU A 48 0.41 10.68 1.75
CA GLU A 48 0.71 11.61 2.85
C GLU A 48 1.10 10.85 4.13
N ILE A 49 1.69 11.56 5.10
CA ILE A 49 1.96 10.98 6.42
C ILE A 49 0.63 10.57 7.05
N GLY A 50 0.55 9.32 7.48
CA GLY A 50 -0.65 8.68 8.03
C GLY A 50 -1.48 7.91 7.00
N ASP A 51 -1.24 8.08 5.70
CA ASP A 51 -1.80 7.18 4.68
C ASP A 51 -1.15 5.80 4.74
N TYR A 52 -1.77 4.83 4.06
CA TYR A 52 -1.35 3.43 4.10
C TYR A 52 -0.80 2.96 2.76
N MET A 53 0.22 2.11 2.82
CA MET A 53 0.68 1.31 1.70
C MET A 53 0.20 -0.12 1.88
N ALA A 54 -0.43 -0.67 0.85
CA ALA A 54 -0.84 -2.06 0.79
C ALA A 54 0.00 -2.77 -0.27
N MET A 55 0.87 -3.69 0.15
CA MET A 55 1.80 -4.39 -0.73
C MET A 55 1.48 -5.88 -0.80
N LEU A 56 1.39 -6.43 -2.01
CA LEU A 56 1.32 -7.87 -2.19
C LEU A 56 2.60 -8.54 -1.67
N TRP A 57 2.45 -9.42 -0.69
CA TRP A 57 3.54 -10.01 0.08
C TRP A 57 3.64 -11.52 -0.12
N ARG A 58 4.85 -12.06 0.12
CA ARG A 58 5.32 -13.41 -0.24
C ARG A 58 5.53 -13.65 -1.74
N PRO A 59 6.32 -12.81 -2.44
CA PRO A 59 6.76 -13.14 -3.81
C PRO A 59 7.53 -14.48 -3.83
N PRO A 60 7.42 -15.29 -4.90
CA PRO A 60 6.83 -14.99 -6.21
C PRO A 60 5.32 -15.21 -6.32
N THR A 61 4.70 -15.88 -5.35
CA THR A 61 3.26 -16.20 -5.30
C THR A 61 2.62 -15.50 -4.11
N PRO A 62 2.32 -14.19 -4.23
CA PRO A 62 1.79 -13.46 -3.11
C PRO A 62 0.42 -13.99 -2.71
N ASP A 63 0.26 -14.26 -1.42
CA ASP A 63 -0.97 -14.78 -0.81
C ASP A 63 -1.41 -13.95 0.41
N GLN A 64 -0.74 -12.82 0.64
CA GLN A 64 -1.07 -11.85 1.66
C GLN A 64 -0.84 -10.43 1.16
N ILE A 65 -1.46 -9.47 1.85
CA ILE A 65 -1.27 -8.04 1.68
C ILE A 65 -0.68 -7.51 2.98
N LYS A 66 0.50 -6.94 2.89
CA LYS A 66 1.15 -6.24 3.99
C LYS A 66 0.67 -4.79 4.00
N ILE A 67 0.15 -4.34 5.14
CA ILE A 67 -0.33 -2.96 5.32
C ILE A 67 0.71 -2.23 6.17
N GLN A 68 1.20 -1.12 5.65
CA GLN A 68 2.21 -0.29 6.29
C GLN A 68 1.73 1.15 6.35
N GLN A 69 1.90 1.83 7.48
CA GLN A 69 1.55 3.24 7.63
C GLN A 69 2.73 4.11 7.22
N ILE A 70 2.49 5.13 6.39
CA ILE A 70 3.50 6.13 6.05
C ILE A 70 3.76 7.00 7.27
N THR A 71 4.98 6.98 7.79
CA THR A 71 5.38 7.72 8.98
C THR A 71 6.23 8.94 8.66
N LYS A 72 6.91 8.93 7.50
CA LYS A 72 7.74 10.05 7.05
C LYS A 72 7.82 10.08 5.52
N ILE A 73 7.90 11.27 4.97
CA ILE A 73 8.13 11.53 3.55
C ILE A 73 9.28 12.52 3.43
N GLU A 74 10.32 12.13 2.70
CA GLU A 74 11.45 12.96 2.33
C GLU A 74 11.39 13.28 0.84
N GLU A 75 11.71 14.52 0.49
CA GLU A 75 11.84 14.93 -0.90
C GLU A 75 13.14 14.37 -1.46
N VAL A 76 13.01 13.42 -2.40
CA VAL A 76 14.14 12.73 -3.03
C VAL A 76 13.95 12.70 -4.54
N GLU A 77 15.05 12.60 -5.28
CA GLU A 77 14.97 12.32 -6.71
C GLU A 77 14.40 10.91 -6.94
N PRO A 78 13.47 10.74 -7.89
CA PRO A 78 12.86 9.44 -8.16
C PRO A 78 13.91 8.46 -8.70
N GLU A 79 13.98 7.26 -8.13
CA GLU A 79 14.97 6.25 -8.52
C GLU A 79 14.33 4.97 -9.08
N GLY A 80 14.67 4.65 -10.33
CA GLY A 80 14.29 3.39 -10.97
C GLY A 80 12.78 3.11 -10.89
N MET A 81 12.42 1.87 -10.53
CA MET A 81 11.02 1.45 -10.36
C MET A 81 10.41 1.87 -9.02
N ILE A 82 11.23 2.22 -8.03
CA ILE A 82 10.77 2.66 -6.70
C ILE A 82 10.28 4.12 -6.79
N GLY A 83 10.92 4.93 -7.62
CA GLY A 83 10.55 6.33 -7.83
C GLY A 83 10.65 7.12 -6.53
N LEU A 84 9.65 7.96 -6.26
CA LEU A 84 9.57 8.79 -5.06
C LEU A 84 9.34 7.99 -3.78
N TRP A 85 8.92 6.72 -3.86
CA TRP A 85 8.70 5.88 -2.68
C TRP A 85 9.98 5.58 -1.91
N LYS A 86 11.16 5.83 -2.49
CA LYS A 86 12.45 5.76 -1.80
C LYS A 86 12.53 6.72 -0.61
N GLY A 87 11.87 7.89 -0.71
CA GLY A 87 11.82 8.88 0.37
C GLY A 87 10.77 8.58 1.43
N VAL A 88 10.03 7.47 1.33
CA VAL A 88 8.90 7.17 2.22
C VAL A 88 9.34 6.17 3.28
N SER A 89 9.26 6.56 4.55
CA SER A 89 9.40 5.64 5.69
C SER A 89 8.03 5.12 6.11
N GLN A 90 7.98 3.84 6.46
CA GLN A 90 6.73 3.15 6.71
C GLN A 90 6.89 2.15 7.86
N ASP A 91 5.86 2.06 8.69
CA ASP A 91 5.80 1.09 9.79
C ASP A 91 4.79 -0.01 9.47
N ASP A 92 5.17 -1.25 9.73
CA ASP A 92 4.30 -2.41 9.58
C ASP A 92 3.19 -2.36 10.63
N ILE A 93 1.94 -2.26 10.20
CA ILE A 93 0.80 -2.18 11.12
C ILE A 93 -0.09 -3.43 11.08
N ASP A 94 -0.15 -4.10 9.92
CA ASP A 94 -1.02 -5.27 9.77
C ASP A 94 -0.66 -6.13 8.55
N THR A 95 -1.22 -7.33 8.47
CA THR A 95 -1.14 -8.21 7.31
C THR A 95 -2.45 -8.97 7.17
N ILE A 96 -3.03 -8.93 5.97
CA ILE A 96 -4.28 -9.63 5.65
C ILE A 96 -4.05 -10.70 4.58
N PRO A 97 -4.79 -11.83 4.61
CA PRO A 97 -4.75 -12.80 3.52
C PRO A 97 -5.37 -12.23 2.24
N LEU A 98 -4.83 -12.66 1.09
CA LEU A 98 -5.37 -12.38 -0.24
C LEU A 98 -6.53 -13.33 -0.57
#